data_AF-A0A8J6T7S5-F1
#
_entry.id   AF-A0A8J6T7S5-F1
#
_cell.length_a   1.000
_cell.length_b   1.000
_cell.length_c   1.000
_cell.angle_alpha   90.00
_cell.angle_beta   90.00
_cell.angle_gamma   90.00
#
_symmetry.space_group_name_H-M   'P 1'
#
loop_
_entity.id
_entity.type
_entity.pdbx_description
1 polymer ?
#
loop_
_entity_poly.entity_id
_entity_poly.type
_entity_poly.pdbx_seq_one_letter_code
_entity_poly.pdbx_strand_id
1 'polypeptide(L)' 'MRRLRILAMIILIPFGAGLPGCGGGEGGEVKSKIRSTTVGQELIDLESAYKKGAITKEEYESLKKKVLERK' A
#
# COMPACT_ATOMS: atom_id res chain seq x y z
N MET A 1 -13.68 27.99 33.67
CA MET A 1 -14.97 27.42 33.16
C MET A 1 -15.43 27.98 31.81
N ARG A 2 -15.23 29.27 31.47
CA ARG A 2 -15.64 29.81 30.16
C ARG A 2 -14.80 29.31 28.96
N ARG A 3 -13.50 29.07 29.14
CA ARG A 3 -12.61 28.59 28.06
C ARG A 3 -12.69 27.09 27.79
N LEU A 4 -13.19 26.31 28.75
CA LEU A 4 -13.44 24.88 28.60
C LEU A 4 -14.75 24.60 27.83
N ARG A 5 -15.75 25.48 27.94
CA ARG A 5 -16.96 25.45 27.12
C ARG A 5 -16.71 25.80 25.64
N ILE A 6 -15.73 26.68 25.38
CA ILE A 6 -15.33 27.07 24.01
C ILE A 6 -14.60 25.92 23.30
N LEU A 7 -13.74 25.19 24.01
CA LEU A 7 -13.04 24.01 23.47
C LEU A 7 -13.99 22.83 23.16
N ALA A 8 -15.03 22.64 23.97
CA ALA A 8 -16.03 21.60 23.74
C ALA A 8 -16.96 21.88 22.53
N MET A 9 -17.08 23.13 22.09
CA MET A 9 -17.96 23.52 20.99
C MET A 9 -17.28 23.43 19.61
N ILE A 10 -15.93 23.38 19.56
CA ILE A 10 -15.13 23.20 18.34
C ILE A 10 -15.05 21.72 17.93
N ILE A 11 -15.22 20.80 18.89
CA ILE A 11 -15.17 19.34 18.68
C ILE A 11 -16.49 18.79 18.10
N LEU A 12 -17.57 19.57 18.11
CA LEU A 12 -18.91 19.17 17.66
C LEU A 12 -19.31 19.87 16.35
N ILE A 13 -18.41 19.96 15.37
CA ILE A 13 -18.79 20.29 13.99
C ILE A 13 -18.13 19.30 13.03
N PRO A 14 -18.74 18.14 12.80
CA PRO A 14 -18.53 17.43 11.54
C PRO A 14 -19.88 17.31 10.85
N PHE A 15 -20.23 18.22 9.94
CA PHE A 15 -21.12 17.93 8.81
C PHE A 15 -21.31 19.16 7.92
N GLY A 16 -21.02 18.98 6.63
CA GLY A 16 -21.90 19.50 5.58
C GLY A 16 -21.46 20.73 4.79
N ALA A 17 -21.40 20.52 3.47
CA ALA A 17 -21.29 21.47 2.36
C ALA A 17 -19.88 22.00 2.06
N GLY A 18 -19.27 21.74 0.90
CA GLY A 18 -19.78 21.21 -0.35
C GLY A 18 -19.05 21.90 -1.50
N LEU A 19 -18.44 21.12 -2.39
CA LEU A 19 -18.23 21.54 -3.77
C LEU A 19 -18.83 20.44 -4.64
N PRO A 20 -19.94 20.69 -5.35
CA PRO A 20 -20.52 19.75 -6.29
C PRO A 20 -19.63 19.69 -7.54
N GLY A 21 -18.68 18.76 -7.54
CA GLY A 21 -17.81 18.46 -8.66
C GLY A 21 -18.17 17.11 -9.28
N CYS A 22 -19.03 17.16 -10.29
CA CYS A 22 -19.20 16.25 -11.43
C CYS A 22 -18.45 14.89 -11.43
N GLY A 23 -19.22 13.79 -11.60
CA GLY A 23 -18.71 12.51 -12.13
C GLY A 23 -18.88 11.34 -11.16
N GLY A 24 -19.91 10.53 -11.38
CA GLY A 24 -20.36 9.50 -10.45
C GLY A 24 -19.47 8.28 -10.26
N GLY A 25 -19.91 7.43 -9.34
CA GLY A 25 -19.38 6.09 -9.10
C GLY A 25 -18.95 5.88 -7.67
N GLU A 26 -19.89 5.46 -6.82
CA GLU A 26 -19.58 4.59 -5.68
C GLU A 26 -18.83 3.36 -6.22
N GLY A 27 -17.56 3.25 -5.87
CA GLY A 27 -16.70 2.14 -6.23
C GLY A 27 -15.53 2.18 -5.28
N GLY A 28 -15.53 1.24 -4.33
CA GLY A 28 -14.64 1.25 -3.18
C GLY A 28 -13.20 1.54 -3.53
N GLU A 29 -12.49 2.16 -2.58
CA GLU A 29 -11.05 2.33 -2.61
C GLU A 29 -10.37 0.99 -2.95
N VAL A 30 -10.14 0.74 -4.23
CA VAL A 30 -9.12 -0.18 -4.66
C VAL A 30 -7.84 0.56 -4.34
N LYS A 31 -7.39 0.42 -3.08
CA LYS A 31 -5.99 0.54 -2.73
C LYS A 31 -5.28 -0.58 -3.47
N SER A 32 -5.19 -0.48 -4.79
CA SER A 32 -4.12 -1.04 -5.57
C SER A 32 -2.89 -0.34 -5.03
N LYS A 33 -2.37 -0.87 -3.92
CA LYS A 33 -0.99 -0.68 -3.55
C LYS A 33 -0.26 -1.29 -4.74
N ILE A 34 0.02 -0.46 -5.75
CA ILE A 34 0.83 -0.77 -6.91
C ILE A 34 2.21 -1.03 -6.33
N ARG A 35 2.39 -2.22 -5.79
CA ARG A 35 3.69 -2.77 -5.44
C ARG A 35 4.26 -3.28 -6.76
N SER A 36 4.48 -2.34 -7.68
CA SER A 36 5.14 -2.59 -8.96
C SER A 36 6.63 -2.63 -8.65
N THR A 37 7.04 -3.69 -7.95
CA THR A 37 8.44 -4.06 -7.94
C THR A 37 8.76 -4.49 -9.37
N THR A 38 9.83 -3.93 -9.93
CA THR A 38 10.29 -4.42 -11.22
C THR A 38 10.82 -5.83 -11.04
N VAL A 39 10.74 -6.64 -12.11
CA VAL A 39 11.34 -8.00 -12.14
C VAL A 39 12.79 -7.98 -11.65
N GLY A 40 13.54 -6.91 -11.96
CA GLY A 40 14.91 -6.72 -11.47
C GLY A 40 15.03 -6.63 -9.95
N GLN A 41 14.15 -5.88 -9.27
CA GLN A 41 14.18 -5.79 -7.81
C GLN A 41 13.76 -7.08 -7.14
N GLU A 42 12.77 -7.80 -7.69
CA GLU A 42 12.41 -9.11 -7.16
C GLU A 42 13.58 -10.10 -7.22
N LEU A 43 14.38 -10.06 -8.30
CA LEU A 43 15.57 -10.91 -8.43
C LEU A 43 16.67 -10.55 -7.43
N ILE A 44 16.91 -9.24 -7.22
CA ILE A 44 17.92 -8.76 -6.25
C ILE A 44 17.51 -9.13 -4.82
N ASP A 45 16.24 -8.96 -4.47
CA ASP A 45 15.71 -9.32 -3.16
C ASP A 45 15.81 -10.83 -2.91
N LEU A 46 15.51 -11.63 -3.94
CA LEU A 46 15.61 -13.08 -3.89
C LEU A 46 17.07 -13.55 -3.70
N GLU A 47 18.03 -12.93 -4.41
CA GLU A 47 19.45 -13.20 -4.23
C GLU A 47 19.93 -12.80 -2.83
N SER A 48 19.46 -11.67 -2.32
CA SER A 48 19.76 -11.21 -0.95
C SER A 48 19.27 -12.22 0.09
N ALA A 49 18.04 -12.72 -0.07
CA ALA A 49 17.48 -13.74 0.82
C ALA A 49 18.30 -15.03 0.82
N TYR A 50 18.74 -15.50 -0.34
CA TYR A 50 19.62 -16.66 -0.45
C TYR A 50 20.97 -16.44 0.22
N LYS A 51 21.63 -15.30 -0.04
CA LYS A 51 22.91 -14.94 0.59
C LYS A 51 22.84 -14.83 2.11
N LYS A 52 21.68 -14.40 2.63
CA LYS A 52 21.41 -14.32 4.07
C LYS A 52 21.06 -15.68 4.68
N GLY A 53 20.95 -16.74 3.88
CA GLY A 53 20.51 -18.07 4.32
C GLY A 53 19.03 -18.11 4.70
N ALA A 54 18.23 -17.13 4.28
CA ALA A 54 16.80 -17.09 4.58
C ALA A 54 15.98 -18.06 3.71
N ILE A 55 16.54 -18.49 2.59
CA ILE A 55 15.98 -19.50 1.68
C ILE A 55 17.09 -20.45 1.23
N THR A 56 16.73 -21.68 0.86
CA THR A 56 17.68 -22.65 0.31
C THR A 56 17.97 -22.38 -1.17
N LYS A 57 18.96 -23.09 -1.72
CA LYS A 57 19.32 -22.98 -3.14
C LYS A 57 18.18 -23.45 -4.05
N GLU A 58 17.48 -24.50 -3.65
CA GLU A 58 16.36 -25.07 -4.40
C GLU A 58 15.19 -24.08 -4.46
N GLU A 59 14.89 -23.43 -3.34
CA GLU A 59 13.86 -22.38 -3.26
C GLU A 59 14.23 -21.16 -4.09
N TYR A 60 15.50 -20.72 -4.01
CA TYR A 60 16.03 -19.63 -4.82
C TYR A 60 15.84 -19.88 -6.32
N GLU A 61 16.26 -21.04 -6.83
CA GLU A 61 16.14 -21.37 -8.26
C GLU A 61 14.67 -21.47 -8.70
N SER A 62 13.81 -22.08 -7.88
CA SER A 62 12.37 -22.18 -8.18
C SER A 62 11.71 -20.80 -8.28
N LEU A 63 11.98 -19.92 -7.32
CA LEU A 63 11.42 -18.58 -7.27
C LEU A 63 11.99 -17.70 -8.38
N LYS A 64 13.28 -17.82 -8.68
CA LYS A 64 13.95 -17.11 -9.78
C LYS A 64 13.30 -17.46 -11.13
N LYS A 65 13.04 -18.75 -11.38
CA LYS A 65 12.35 -19.21 -12.58
C LYS A 65 10.94 -18.62 -12.69
N LYS A 66 10.17 -18.66 -11.60
CA LYS A 66 8.82 -18.06 -11.56
C LYS A 66 8.83 -16.56 -11.84
N VAL A 67 9.82 -15.83 -11.33
CA VAL A 67 9.98 -14.38 -11.57
C VAL A 67 10.31 -14.11 -13.05
N LEU A 68 11.17 -14.94 -13.66
CA LEU A 68 11.54 -14.83 -15.07
C LEU A 68 10.41 -15.23 -16.03
N GLU A 69 9.60 -16.21 -15.68
CA GLU A 69 8.44 -16.65 -16.50
C GLU A 69 7.32 -15.61 -16.54
N ARG A 70 7.29 -14.65 -15.61
CA ARG A 70 6.33 -13.54 -15.60
C ARG A 70 6.74 -12.35 -16.48
N LYS A 71 7.98 -12.34 -16.99
CA LYS A 71 8.50 -11.29 -17.89
C LYS A 71 8.09 -11.55 -19.32
#